data_AF-A0A736H2X1-F1
#
_entry.id   AF-A0A736H2X1-F1
#
_cell.length_a   1.000
_cell.length_b   1.000
_cell.length_c   1.000
_cell.angle_alpha   90.00
_cell.angle_beta   90.00
_cell.angle_gamma   90.00
#
_symmetry.space_group_name_H-M   'P 1'
#
loop_
_entity.id
_entity.type
_entity.pdbx_description
1 polymer ?
#
loop_
_entity_poly.entity_id
_entity_poly.type
_entity_poly.pdbx_seq_one_letter_code
_entity_poly.pdbx_strand_id
1 'polypeptide(L)'
;MTALNKQALREAAEKAGKDKWQAKKINGDFYVIRSGSYIKQCGITSYQPIAEIDHKPVRDFVAMVNPATTLALLDENLQLQREKDATEAVALALRDDMRQAREQLEAAEKRNAEQREYYEGVIADGSKRIAELERSETQLISERDDAESALNDAYKAVMGQPPEWSNWFSFENAIDEIELACELWRNQTDDVIQFRQRIAEQSAIVAAAEKLVRCKGRYHSELNYRALAKLFGVVTPDLPPLEHENVHYADAAEVEITALRQRIAELEARDVNLPKRSVDEVMHLSGFSRDYAEGWCAGNDNAIHEIRTAGIKVKEE
;
A
#
# COMPACT_ATOMS: atom_id res chain seq x y z
N MET A 1 4.21 29.25 -54.48
CA MET A 1 2.76 29.37 -54.76
C MET A 1 2.23 30.43 -53.82
N THR A 2 1.76 31.57 -54.35
CA THR A 2 1.04 32.58 -53.55
C THR A 2 -0.17 31.90 -52.92
N ALA A 3 -0.31 31.99 -51.60
CA ALA A 3 -1.44 31.40 -50.90
C ALA A 3 -2.73 31.93 -51.51
N LEU A 4 -3.60 31.02 -51.95
CA LEU A 4 -4.87 31.35 -52.56
C LEU A 4 -5.70 32.14 -51.54
N ASN A 5 -6.03 33.40 -51.85
CA ASN A 5 -6.75 34.25 -50.92
C ASN A 5 -8.22 33.80 -50.85
N LYS A 6 -8.52 32.92 -49.88
CA LYS A 6 -9.86 32.32 -49.68
C LYS A 6 -10.93 33.39 -49.39
N GLN A 7 -10.55 34.49 -48.74
CA GLN A 7 -11.46 35.60 -48.45
C GLN A 7 -11.86 36.35 -49.72
N ALA A 8 -10.88 36.68 -50.57
CA ALA A 8 -11.15 37.27 -51.87
C ALA A 8 -12.00 36.36 -52.77
N LEU A 9 -11.77 35.03 -52.71
CA LEU A 9 -12.58 34.06 -53.44
C LEU A 9 -14.02 34.00 -52.91
N ARG A 10 -14.20 34.10 -51.59
CA ARG A 10 -15.53 34.15 -50.97
C ARG A 10 -16.31 35.40 -51.39
N GLU A 11 -15.67 36.56 -51.33
CA GLU A 11 -16.26 37.84 -51.75
C GLU A 11 -16.65 37.83 -53.24
N ALA A 12 -15.80 37.27 -54.09
CA ALA A 12 -16.09 37.10 -55.51
C ALA A 12 -17.31 36.18 -55.73
N ALA A 13 -17.40 35.07 -55.00
CA ALA A 13 -18.52 34.14 -55.10
C ALA A 13 -19.83 34.75 -54.56
N GLU A 14 -19.79 35.48 -53.45
CA GLU A 14 -20.97 36.18 -52.91
C GLU A 14 -21.49 37.24 -53.89
N LYS A 15 -20.59 38.00 -54.51
CA LYS A 15 -20.93 39.01 -55.52
C LYS A 15 -21.50 38.41 -56.81
N ALA A 16 -21.04 37.23 -57.20
CA ALA A 16 -21.53 36.51 -58.39
C ALA A 16 -22.95 35.94 -58.20
N GLY A 17 -23.48 35.91 -56.97
CA GLY A 17 -24.83 35.46 -56.64
C GLY A 17 -24.91 33.98 -56.33
N LYS A 18 -25.66 33.62 -55.27
CA LYS A 18 -25.78 32.24 -54.73
C LYS A 18 -26.68 31.31 -55.57
N ASP A 19 -26.99 31.70 -56.80
CA ASP A 19 -27.84 30.92 -57.68
C ASP A 19 -27.10 29.69 -58.19
N LYS A 20 -27.79 28.55 -58.26
CA LYS A 20 -27.24 27.35 -58.92
C LYS A 20 -27.22 27.60 -60.43
N TRP A 21 -26.13 27.22 -61.09
CA TRP A 21 -25.99 27.36 -62.54
C TRP A 21 -26.23 26.01 -63.22
N GLN A 22 -26.72 26.07 -64.47
CA GLN A 22 -26.99 24.90 -65.28
C GLN A 22 -26.37 25.07 -66.67
N ALA A 23 -25.65 24.05 -67.12
CA ALA A 23 -25.17 23.96 -68.49
C ALA A 23 -26.30 23.51 -69.43
N LYS A 24 -26.52 24.21 -70.55
CA LYS A 24 -27.56 23.88 -71.54
C LYS A 24 -27.05 24.10 -72.97
N LYS A 25 -27.65 23.39 -73.92
CA LYS A 25 -27.49 23.65 -75.36
C LYS A 25 -28.82 24.23 -75.85
N ILE A 26 -28.79 25.42 -76.45
CA ILE A 26 -29.99 26.15 -76.90
C ILE A 26 -29.74 26.59 -78.34
N ASN A 27 -30.62 26.18 -79.26
CA ASN A 27 -30.58 26.55 -80.69
C ASN A 27 -29.26 26.28 -81.46
N GLY A 28 -28.34 25.49 -80.91
CA GLY A 28 -27.06 25.17 -81.56
C GLY A 28 -25.87 25.49 -80.66
N ASP A 29 -26.02 26.51 -79.82
CA ASP A 29 -24.96 27.10 -79.02
C ASP A 29 -25.03 26.64 -77.56
N PHE A 30 -23.93 26.87 -76.85
CA PHE A 30 -23.68 26.33 -75.52
C PHE A 30 -23.71 27.44 -74.47
N TYR A 31 -24.63 27.33 -73.53
CA TYR A 31 -24.86 28.36 -72.52
C TYR A 31 -24.75 27.81 -71.10
N VAL A 32 -24.28 28.66 -70.19
CA VAL A 32 -24.52 28.56 -68.75
C VAL A 32 -25.70 29.47 -68.43
N ILE A 33 -26.74 28.91 -67.83
CA ILE A 33 -27.97 29.62 -67.46
C ILE A 33 -28.21 29.48 -65.96
N ARG A 34 -29.02 30.38 -65.39
CA ARG A 34 -29.54 30.15 -64.03
C ARG A 34 -30.39 28.87 -64.01
N SER A 35 -30.09 27.98 -63.06
CA SER A 35 -30.82 26.72 -62.90
C SER A 35 -32.30 27.00 -62.65
N GLY A 36 -33.18 26.30 -63.37
CA GLY A 36 -34.63 26.52 -63.31
C GLY A 36 -35.17 27.67 -64.15
N SER A 37 -34.33 28.49 -64.79
CA SER A 37 -34.79 29.61 -65.63
C SER A 37 -35.30 29.21 -67.03
N TYR A 38 -34.99 27.99 -67.49
CA TYR A 38 -35.34 27.55 -68.84
C TYR A 38 -36.82 27.16 -68.96
N ILE A 39 -37.56 27.89 -69.78
CA ILE A 39 -38.98 27.66 -70.06
C ILE A 39 -39.17 27.63 -71.58
N LYS A 40 -39.89 26.61 -72.08
CA LYS A 40 -40.26 26.50 -73.50
C LYS A 40 -41.79 26.39 -73.59
N GLN A 41 -42.45 27.44 -74.05
CA GLN A 41 -43.92 27.50 -74.20
C GLN A 41 -44.28 28.10 -75.56
N CYS A 42 -45.24 27.48 -76.27
CA CYS A 42 -45.78 27.98 -77.55
C CYS A 42 -44.71 28.42 -78.59
N GLY A 43 -43.61 27.66 -78.71
CA GLY A 43 -42.51 27.98 -79.64
C GLY A 43 -41.53 29.05 -79.15
N ILE A 44 -41.85 29.77 -78.07
CA ILE A 44 -40.98 30.77 -77.43
C ILE A 44 -40.13 30.07 -76.37
N THR A 45 -38.82 30.32 -76.40
CA THR A 45 -37.87 29.83 -75.39
C THR A 45 -37.40 31.02 -74.57
N SER A 46 -37.63 30.97 -73.25
CA SER A 46 -37.19 31.96 -72.27
C SER A 46 -36.17 31.32 -71.33
N TYR A 47 -35.10 32.04 -71.00
CA TYR A 47 -34.06 31.63 -70.08
C TYR A 47 -33.26 32.85 -69.60
N GLN A 48 -32.53 32.71 -68.50
CA GLN A 48 -31.62 33.74 -67.99
C GLN A 48 -30.18 33.34 -68.30
N PRO A 49 -29.54 33.90 -69.35
CA PRO A 49 -28.16 33.60 -69.69
C PRO A 49 -27.20 34.22 -68.68
N ILE A 50 -26.15 33.47 -68.33
CA ILE A 50 -25.03 33.92 -67.51
C ILE A 50 -23.80 34.10 -68.39
N ALA A 51 -23.49 33.09 -69.22
CA ALA A 51 -22.38 33.11 -70.16
C ALA A 51 -22.67 32.18 -71.35
N GLU A 52 -22.17 32.56 -72.52
CA GLU A 52 -22.08 31.71 -73.70
C GLU A 52 -20.65 31.16 -73.78
N ILE A 53 -20.51 29.84 -73.86
CA ILE A 53 -19.23 29.14 -73.81
C ILE A 53 -19.25 27.99 -74.82
N ASP A 54 -18.62 28.19 -75.97
CA ASP A 54 -18.59 27.21 -77.07
C ASP A 54 -17.95 25.87 -76.69
N HIS A 55 -16.93 25.91 -75.82
CA HIS A 55 -16.24 24.70 -75.40
C HIS A 55 -17.06 23.94 -74.35
N LYS A 56 -17.80 22.91 -74.80
CA LYS A 56 -18.69 22.09 -73.96
C LYS A 56 -18.09 21.66 -72.60
N PRO A 57 -16.86 21.09 -72.52
CA PRO A 57 -16.27 20.74 -71.22
C PRO A 57 -16.08 21.92 -70.27
N VAL A 58 -15.73 23.11 -70.78
CA VAL A 58 -15.53 24.30 -69.95
C VAL A 58 -16.86 24.84 -69.44
N ARG A 59 -17.90 24.85 -70.29
CA ARG A 59 -19.27 25.17 -69.87
C ARG A 59 -19.75 24.27 -68.73
N ASP A 60 -19.54 22.96 -68.87
CA ASP A 60 -19.97 21.97 -67.89
C ASP A 60 -19.25 22.17 -66.54
N PHE A 61 -17.94 22.44 -66.60
CA PHE A 61 -17.15 22.78 -65.43
C PHE A 61 -17.62 24.09 -64.75
N VAL A 62 -17.85 25.17 -65.51
CA VAL A 62 -18.32 26.46 -64.97
C VAL A 62 -19.70 26.34 -64.33
N ALA A 63 -20.60 25.53 -64.89
CA ALA A 63 -21.90 25.27 -64.26
C ALA A 63 -21.78 24.50 -62.93
N MET A 64 -20.80 23.59 -62.83
CA MET A 64 -20.52 22.81 -61.62
C MET A 64 -19.84 23.65 -60.53
N VAL A 65 -18.80 24.41 -60.88
CA VAL A 65 -18.07 25.33 -60.01
C VAL A 65 -18.75 26.70 -60.00
N ASN A 66 -20.07 26.69 -59.80
CA ASN A 66 -20.84 27.90 -59.62
C ASN A 66 -20.57 28.52 -58.23
N PRO A 67 -20.94 29.78 -58.00
CA PRO A 67 -20.65 30.46 -56.75
C PRO A 67 -21.23 29.76 -55.51
N ALA A 68 -22.39 29.10 -55.63
CA ALA A 68 -22.98 28.34 -54.53
C ALA A 68 -22.12 27.12 -54.15
N THR A 69 -21.62 26.37 -55.14
CA THR A 69 -20.69 25.25 -54.90
C THR A 69 -19.38 25.74 -54.29
N THR A 70 -18.82 26.85 -54.78
CA THR A 70 -17.57 27.42 -54.24
C THR A 70 -17.73 27.85 -52.78
N LEU A 71 -18.84 28.51 -52.42
CA LEU A 71 -19.11 28.89 -51.03
C LEU A 71 -19.27 27.67 -50.13
N ALA A 72 -19.99 26.64 -50.58
CA ALA A 72 -20.14 25.40 -49.82
C ALA A 72 -18.80 24.72 -49.55
N LEU A 73 -17.92 24.63 -50.55
CA LEU A 73 -16.57 24.07 -50.38
C LEU A 73 -15.69 24.92 -49.45
N LEU A 74 -15.83 26.25 -49.47
CA LEU A 74 -15.12 27.14 -48.55
C LEU A 74 -15.60 26.97 -47.10
N ASP A 75 -16.91 26.80 -46.90
CA ASP A 75 -17.50 26.52 -45.59
C ASP A 75 -17.04 25.16 -45.05
N GLU A 76 -17.07 24.12 -45.88
CA GLU A 76 -16.54 22.79 -45.53
C GLU A 76 -15.04 22.85 -45.18
N ASN A 77 -14.24 23.60 -45.95
CA ASN A 77 -12.82 23.75 -45.66
C ASN A 77 -12.56 24.46 -44.32
N LEU A 78 -13.36 25.48 -43.99
CA LEU A 78 -13.28 26.17 -42.71
C LEU A 78 -13.69 25.24 -41.55
N GLN A 79 -14.73 24.44 -41.75
CA GLN A 79 -15.17 23.44 -40.78
C GLN A 79 -14.07 22.40 -40.53
N LEU A 80 -13.46 21.86 -41.58
CA LEU A 80 -12.34 20.91 -41.47
C LEU A 80 -11.13 21.50 -40.74
N GLN A 81 -10.84 22.79 -40.93
CA GLN A 81 -9.78 23.46 -40.18
C GLN A 81 -10.09 23.52 -38.68
N ARG A 82 -11.32 23.88 -38.32
CA ARG A 82 -11.75 23.91 -36.90
C ARG A 82 -11.71 22.52 -36.27
N GLU A 83 -12.16 21.50 -36.97
CA GLU A 83 -12.12 20.11 -36.49
C GLU A 83 -10.69 19.60 -36.33
N LYS A 84 -9.80 19.96 -37.25
CA LYS A 84 -8.37 19.66 -37.14
C LYS A 84 -7.78 20.31 -35.89
N ASP A 85 -8.01 21.61 -35.69
CA ASP A 85 -7.47 22.35 -34.54
C ASP A 85 -8.02 21.79 -33.21
N ALA A 86 -9.31 21.41 -33.18
CA ALA A 86 -9.92 20.76 -32.02
C ALA A 86 -9.30 19.38 -31.73
N THR A 87 -9.04 18.59 -32.78
CA THR A 87 -8.39 17.28 -32.65
C THR A 87 -6.95 17.42 -32.16
N GLU A 88 -6.23 18.42 -32.66
CA GLU A 88 -4.86 18.73 -32.23
C GLU A 88 -4.82 19.16 -30.77
N ALA A 89 -5.77 19.98 -30.31
CA ALA A 89 -5.90 20.36 -28.91
C ALA A 89 -6.16 19.14 -28.01
N VAL A 90 -7.05 18.23 -28.41
CA VAL A 90 -7.32 16.98 -27.66
C VAL A 90 -6.06 16.08 -27.63
N ALA A 91 -5.32 15.98 -28.73
CA ALA A 91 -4.10 15.19 -28.78
C ALA A 91 -2.98 15.74 -27.88
N LEU A 92 -2.90 17.08 -27.74
CA LEU A 92 -1.97 17.72 -26.81
C LEU A 92 -2.37 17.46 -25.35
N ALA A 93 -3.64 17.64 -25.00
CA ALA A 93 -4.14 17.33 -23.66
C ALA A 93 -3.88 15.87 -23.28
N LEU A 94 -4.20 14.92 -24.17
CA LEU A 94 -3.93 13.51 -23.94
C LEU A 94 -2.44 13.22 -23.75
N ARG A 95 -1.56 13.91 -24.49
CA ARG A 95 -0.12 13.75 -24.34
C ARG A 95 0.36 14.19 -22.95
N ASP A 96 -0.18 15.29 -22.43
CA ASP A 96 0.18 15.80 -21.11
C ASP A 96 -0.40 14.91 -19.99
N ASP A 97 -1.64 14.44 -20.13
CA ASP A 97 -2.24 13.46 -19.22
C ASP A 97 -1.41 12.16 -19.17
N MET A 98 -0.97 11.66 -20.33
CA MET A 98 -0.11 10.48 -20.41
C MET A 98 1.28 10.72 -19.78
N ARG A 99 1.81 11.95 -19.83
CA ARG A 99 3.07 12.30 -19.14
C ARG A 99 2.85 12.27 -17.63
N GLN A 100 1.80 12.90 -17.14
CA GLN A 100 1.46 12.92 -15.71
C GLN A 100 1.21 11.51 -15.17
N ALA A 101 0.50 10.66 -15.92
CA ALA A 101 0.25 9.28 -15.54
C ALA A 101 1.56 8.47 -15.41
N ARG A 102 2.54 8.70 -16.29
CA ARG A 102 3.86 8.06 -16.20
C ARG A 102 4.65 8.53 -14.99
N GLU A 103 4.63 9.83 -14.68
CA GLU A 103 5.28 10.37 -13.48
C GLU A 103 4.66 9.79 -12.20
N GLN A 104 3.33 9.66 -12.14
CA GLN A 104 2.64 9.03 -11.03
C GLN A 104 3.00 7.55 -10.90
N LEU A 105 3.11 6.84 -12.03
CA LEU A 105 3.51 5.44 -12.05
C LEU A 105 4.94 5.26 -11.51
N GLU A 106 5.89 6.07 -11.98
CA GLU A 106 7.28 6.04 -11.51
C GLU A 106 7.38 6.36 -10.01
N ALA A 107 6.61 7.34 -9.52
CA ALA A 107 6.54 7.65 -8.10
C ALA A 107 5.95 6.50 -7.27
N ALA A 108 4.94 5.79 -7.79
CA ALA A 108 4.34 4.63 -7.14
C ALA A 108 5.30 3.42 -7.13
N GLU A 109 6.02 3.18 -8.22
CA GLU A 109 7.03 2.13 -8.31
C GLU A 109 8.16 2.37 -7.30
N LYS A 110 8.62 3.61 -7.15
CA LYS A 110 9.61 3.98 -6.15
C LYS A 110 9.13 3.69 -4.72
N ARG A 111 7.90 4.07 -4.38
CA ARG A 111 7.30 3.77 -3.05
C ARG A 111 7.22 2.26 -2.81
N ASN A 112 6.82 1.47 -3.81
CA ASN A 112 6.79 0.02 -3.71
C ASN A 112 8.19 -0.58 -3.50
N ALA A 113 9.22 -0.03 -4.15
CA ALA A 113 10.59 -0.46 -3.96
C ALA A 113 11.10 -0.16 -2.53
N GLU A 114 10.85 1.04 -2.02
CA GLU A 114 11.20 1.44 -0.64
C GLU A 114 10.48 0.56 0.39
N GLN A 115 9.19 0.26 0.18
CA GLN A 115 8.45 -0.65 1.05
C GLN A 115 9.01 -2.07 1.02
N ARG A 116 9.39 -2.58 -0.15
CA ARG A 116 10.01 -3.91 -0.27
C ARG A 116 11.31 -3.99 0.53
N GLU A 117 12.17 -2.98 0.41
CA GLU A 117 13.43 -2.91 1.15
C GLU A 117 13.18 -2.89 2.67
N TYR A 118 12.19 -2.11 3.13
CA TYR A 118 11.80 -2.08 4.54
C TYR A 118 11.35 -3.45 5.05
N TYR A 119 10.43 -4.12 4.33
CA TYR A 119 9.92 -5.43 4.75
C TYR A 119 11.01 -6.51 4.69
N GLU A 120 11.91 -6.45 3.70
CA GLU A 120 13.07 -7.34 3.62
C GLU A 120 13.98 -7.16 4.84
N GLY A 121 14.21 -5.92 5.29
CA GLY A 121 14.92 -5.62 6.53
C GLY A 121 14.27 -6.20 7.78
N VAL A 122 12.95 -6.01 7.95
CA VAL A 122 12.19 -6.56 9.09
C VAL A 122 12.21 -8.08 9.10
N ILE A 123 12.05 -8.72 7.93
CA ILE A 123 12.11 -10.18 7.81
C ILE A 123 13.52 -10.69 8.13
N ALA A 124 14.57 -9.99 7.68
CA ALA A 124 15.95 -10.38 7.95
C ALA A 124 16.29 -10.29 9.44
N ASP A 125 15.85 -9.22 10.12
CA ASP A 125 16.04 -9.08 11.57
C ASP A 125 15.26 -10.14 12.36
N GLY A 126 13.98 -10.34 12.03
CA GLY A 126 13.16 -11.39 12.62
C GLY A 126 13.77 -12.79 12.42
N SER A 127 14.29 -13.06 11.23
CA SER A 127 14.93 -14.34 10.90
C SER A 127 16.22 -14.57 11.70
N LYS A 128 17.02 -13.52 11.95
CA LYS A 128 18.20 -13.61 12.84
C LYS A 128 17.79 -13.95 14.26
N ARG A 129 16.75 -13.28 14.78
CA ARG A 129 16.26 -13.53 16.15
C ARG A 129 15.74 -14.95 16.32
N ILE A 130 15.00 -15.47 15.34
CA ILE A 130 14.54 -16.87 15.33
C ILE A 130 15.74 -17.81 15.34
N ALA A 131 16.74 -17.61 14.47
CA ALA A 131 17.91 -18.47 14.43
C ALA A 131 18.74 -18.44 15.73
N GLU A 132 18.80 -17.30 16.42
CA GLU A 132 19.40 -17.21 17.76
C GLU A 132 18.61 -18.00 18.80
N LEU A 133 17.28 -17.87 18.80
CA LEU A 133 16.41 -18.60 19.71
C LEU A 133 16.51 -20.11 19.47
N GLU A 134 16.45 -20.57 18.22
CA GLU A 134 16.60 -21.98 17.85
C GLU A 134 17.95 -22.56 18.30
N ARG A 135 19.04 -21.79 18.17
CA ARG A 135 20.35 -22.21 18.70
C ARG A 135 20.32 -22.31 20.22
N SER A 136 19.74 -21.33 20.90
CA SER A 136 19.65 -21.35 22.36
C SER A 136 18.78 -22.51 22.86
N GLU A 137 17.69 -22.84 22.19
CA GLU A 137 16.81 -23.96 22.53
C GLU A 137 17.53 -25.30 22.32
N THR A 138 18.23 -25.45 21.19
CA THR A 138 19.04 -26.66 20.92
C THR A 138 20.12 -26.85 21.99
N GLN A 139 20.75 -25.77 22.43
CA GLN A 139 21.72 -25.81 23.52
C GLN A 139 21.06 -26.22 24.84
N LEU A 140 19.91 -25.63 25.20
CA LEU A 140 19.18 -25.99 26.43
C LEU A 140 18.75 -27.47 26.46
N ILE A 141 18.36 -28.03 25.31
CA ILE A 141 18.06 -29.47 25.20
C ILE A 141 19.31 -30.28 25.50
N SER A 142 20.45 -29.95 24.90
CA SER A 142 21.70 -30.66 25.15
C SER A 142 22.16 -30.56 26.61
N GLU A 143 22.04 -29.38 27.23
CA GLU A 143 22.40 -29.17 28.63
C GLU A 143 21.47 -29.92 29.58
N ARG A 144 20.17 -29.97 29.27
CA ARG A 144 19.19 -30.77 30.02
C ARG A 144 19.53 -32.26 29.95
N ASP A 145 19.80 -32.78 28.75
CA ASP A 145 20.11 -34.19 28.55
C ASP A 145 21.41 -34.57 29.29
N ASP A 146 22.41 -33.70 29.28
CA ASP A 146 23.64 -33.86 30.06
C ASP A 146 23.38 -33.83 31.58
N ALA A 147 22.53 -32.91 32.05
CA ALA A 147 22.16 -32.81 33.46
C ALA A 147 21.36 -34.05 33.93
N GLU A 148 20.42 -34.52 33.12
CA GLU A 148 19.67 -35.75 33.37
C GLU A 148 20.62 -36.94 33.46
N SER A 149 21.59 -37.07 32.53
CA SER A 149 22.59 -38.12 32.58
C SER A 149 23.43 -38.06 33.85
N ALA A 150 23.88 -36.87 34.26
CA ALA A 150 24.68 -36.70 35.47
C ALA A 150 23.90 -37.06 36.75
N LEU A 151 22.62 -36.66 36.81
CA LEU A 151 21.76 -36.98 37.94
C LEU A 151 21.39 -38.46 37.98
N ASN A 152 21.14 -39.10 36.84
CA ASN A 152 20.93 -40.54 36.73
C ASN A 152 22.14 -41.31 37.27
N ASP A 153 23.36 -40.90 36.91
CA ASP A 153 24.60 -41.51 37.39
C ASP A 153 24.76 -41.34 38.91
N ALA A 154 24.53 -40.13 39.43
CA ALA A 154 24.60 -39.84 40.86
C ALA A 154 23.55 -40.63 41.66
N TYR A 155 22.30 -40.62 41.19
CA TYR A 155 21.20 -41.36 41.80
C TYR A 155 21.46 -42.85 41.80
N LYS A 156 21.93 -43.41 40.67
CA LYS A 156 22.31 -44.83 40.59
C LYS A 156 23.47 -45.20 41.50
N ALA A 157 24.46 -44.31 41.66
CA ALA A 157 25.57 -44.53 42.58
C ALA A 157 25.10 -44.61 44.04
N VAL A 158 24.09 -43.82 44.41
CA VAL A 158 23.57 -43.76 45.78
C VAL A 158 22.52 -44.82 46.06
N MET A 159 21.57 -45.00 45.14
CA MET A 159 20.39 -45.85 45.33
C MET A 159 20.55 -47.25 44.70
N GLY A 160 21.63 -47.49 43.93
CA GLY A 160 21.92 -48.77 43.26
C GLY A 160 21.18 -49.01 41.94
N GLN A 161 20.17 -48.19 41.64
CA GLN A 161 19.37 -48.25 40.42
C GLN A 161 19.12 -46.83 39.88
N PRO A 162 18.95 -46.64 38.56
CA PRO A 162 18.60 -45.34 38.01
C PRO A 162 17.20 -44.90 38.48
N PRO A 163 16.93 -43.58 38.49
CA PRO A 163 15.62 -43.07 38.84
C PRO A 163 14.61 -43.37 37.72
N GLU A 164 13.34 -43.54 38.09
CA GLU A 164 12.24 -43.65 37.15
C GLU A 164 11.57 -42.28 36.99
N TRP A 165 11.98 -41.52 35.98
CA TRP A 165 11.39 -40.21 35.70
C TRP A 165 9.90 -40.33 35.40
N SER A 166 9.10 -39.49 36.05
CA SER A 166 7.67 -39.41 35.80
C SER A 166 7.16 -38.00 36.10
N ASN A 167 5.93 -37.68 35.69
CA ASN A 167 5.32 -36.39 36.05
C ASN A 167 5.22 -36.15 37.57
N TRP A 168 5.32 -37.19 38.39
CA TRP A 168 5.27 -37.12 39.85
C TRP A 168 6.65 -37.30 40.52
N PHE A 169 7.70 -37.54 39.73
CA PHE A 169 9.06 -37.74 40.21
C PHE A 169 10.04 -36.92 39.37
N SER A 170 10.43 -35.78 39.91
CA SER A 170 11.25 -34.75 39.25
C SER A 170 12.69 -34.75 39.77
N PHE A 171 13.54 -33.90 39.18
CA PHE A 171 14.93 -33.72 39.64
C PHE A 171 15.05 -33.37 41.13
N GLU A 172 14.11 -32.58 41.66
CA GLU A 172 14.07 -32.21 43.08
C GLU A 172 13.87 -33.45 43.95
N ASN A 173 12.91 -34.31 43.61
CA ASN A 173 12.64 -35.55 44.34
C ASN A 173 13.85 -36.49 44.33
N ALA A 174 14.53 -36.62 43.19
CA ALA A 174 15.73 -37.45 43.08
C ALA A 174 16.89 -36.91 43.95
N ILE A 175 17.07 -35.59 44.01
CA ILE A 175 18.09 -34.95 44.83
C ILE A 175 17.78 -35.14 46.32
N ASP A 176 16.54 -34.90 46.73
CA ASP A 176 16.10 -35.07 48.13
C ASP A 176 16.30 -36.51 48.62
N GLU A 177 16.00 -37.49 47.78
CA GLU A 177 16.22 -38.91 48.10
C GLU A 177 17.72 -39.26 48.20
N ILE A 178 18.55 -38.72 47.29
CA ILE A 178 20.00 -38.85 47.37
C ILE A 178 20.53 -38.24 48.68
N GLU A 179 20.07 -37.04 49.03
CA GLU A 179 20.51 -36.34 50.24
C GLU A 179 20.15 -37.14 51.49
N LEU A 180 18.90 -37.60 51.60
CA LEU A 180 18.44 -38.42 52.71
C LEU A 180 19.23 -39.72 52.82
N ALA A 181 19.50 -40.41 51.71
CA ALA A 181 20.32 -41.63 51.71
C ALA A 181 21.76 -41.34 52.16
N CYS A 182 22.36 -40.25 51.70
CA CYS A 182 23.69 -39.82 52.12
C CYS A 182 23.76 -39.49 53.61
N GLU A 183 22.74 -38.83 54.18
CA GLU A 183 22.65 -38.52 55.60
C GLU A 183 22.53 -39.78 56.46
N LEU A 184 21.67 -40.72 56.04
CA LEU A 184 21.52 -42.01 56.72
C LEU A 184 22.84 -42.80 56.73
N TRP A 185 23.56 -42.81 55.61
CA TRP A 185 24.88 -43.43 55.53
C TRP A 185 25.90 -42.76 56.45
N ARG A 186 25.90 -41.42 56.50
CA ARG A 186 26.79 -40.64 57.38
C ARG A 186 26.55 -40.99 58.85
N ASN A 187 25.29 -41.19 59.24
CA ASN A 187 24.91 -41.50 60.62
C ASN A 187 25.12 -42.97 61.01
N GLN A 188 25.31 -43.88 60.05
CA GLN A 188 25.50 -45.32 60.30
C GLN A 188 26.98 -45.77 60.37
N THR A 189 27.97 -44.94 60.04
CA THR A 189 29.35 -45.42 59.79
C THR A 189 30.36 -44.95 60.83
N ASP A 190 30.64 -45.78 61.84
CA ASP A 190 31.78 -45.63 62.76
C ASP A 190 33.05 -46.38 62.29
N ASP A 191 33.02 -47.06 61.14
CA ASP A 191 34.14 -47.90 60.65
C ASP A 191 34.97 -47.19 59.54
N VAL A 192 36.23 -46.89 59.85
CA VAL A 192 37.16 -46.06 59.05
C VAL A 192 37.51 -46.69 57.69
N ILE A 193 37.42 -48.01 57.55
CA ILE A 193 37.76 -48.71 56.29
C ILE A 193 36.58 -48.61 55.29
N GLN A 194 35.35 -48.79 55.77
CA GLN A 194 34.12 -48.54 55.00
C GLN A 194 34.03 -47.05 54.61
N PHE A 195 34.47 -46.16 55.50
CA PHE A 195 34.54 -44.71 55.24
C PHE A 195 35.49 -44.38 54.07
N ARG A 196 36.63 -45.06 53.93
CA ARG A 196 37.58 -44.85 52.82
C ARG A 196 37.07 -45.35 51.46
N GLN A 197 36.36 -46.49 51.42
CA GLN A 197 35.67 -46.94 50.20
C GLN A 197 34.54 -45.97 49.81
N ARG A 198 33.78 -45.47 50.79
CA ARG A 198 32.73 -44.46 50.57
C ARG A 198 33.25 -43.09 50.15
N ILE A 199 34.43 -42.64 50.60
CA ILE A 199 35.08 -41.41 50.10
C ILE A 199 35.42 -41.54 48.60
N ALA A 200 35.82 -42.73 48.15
CA ALA A 200 36.06 -42.98 46.73
C ALA A 200 34.74 -42.93 45.91
N GLU A 201 33.63 -43.43 46.45
CA GLU A 201 32.28 -43.29 45.85
C GLU A 201 31.79 -41.83 45.87
N GLN A 202 32.05 -41.06 46.93
CA GLN A 202 31.76 -39.63 47.01
C GLN A 202 32.55 -38.80 46.00
N SER A 203 33.75 -39.22 45.59
CA SER A 203 34.50 -38.54 44.54
C SER A 203 33.79 -38.56 43.18
N ALA A 204 32.99 -39.60 42.90
CA ALA A 204 32.14 -39.66 41.71
C ALA A 204 30.93 -38.73 41.81
N ILE A 205 30.33 -38.60 43.01
CA ILE A 205 29.25 -37.66 43.28
C ILE A 205 29.74 -36.21 43.15
N VAL A 206 30.92 -35.90 43.69
CA VAL A 206 31.55 -34.58 43.56
C VAL A 206 31.90 -34.30 42.10
N ALA A 207 32.43 -35.27 41.36
CA ALA A 207 32.69 -35.11 39.93
C ALA A 207 31.42 -34.90 39.11
N ALA A 208 30.30 -35.54 39.47
CA ALA A 208 28.99 -35.34 38.84
C ALA A 208 28.40 -33.96 39.19
N ALA A 209 28.49 -33.54 40.47
CA ALA A 209 28.09 -32.21 40.92
C ALA A 209 28.92 -31.10 40.25
N GLU A 210 30.23 -31.31 40.09
CA GLU A 210 31.11 -30.39 39.36
C GLU A 210 30.79 -30.31 37.86
N LYS A 211 30.28 -31.39 37.25
CA LYS A 211 29.79 -31.36 35.86
C LYS A 211 28.47 -30.58 35.77
N LEU A 212 27.53 -30.85 36.67
CA LEU A 212 26.25 -30.13 36.78
C LEU A 212 26.42 -28.62 36.98
N VAL A 213 27.39 -28.21 37.80
CA VAL A 213 27.72 -26.77 38.00
C VAL A 213 28.39 -26.16 36.78
N ARG A 214 29.06 -26.96 35.94
CA ARG A 214 29.77 -26.51 34.72
C ARG A 214 28.86 -26.38 33.49
N CYS A 215 27.69 -27.02 33.44
CA CYS A 215 26.71 -26.95 32.34
C CYS A 215 25.95 -25.60 32.24
N LYS A 216 26.62 -24.47 32.52
CA LYS A 216 26.01 -23.15 32.69
C LYS A 216 25.74 -22.44 31.35
N GLY A 217 24.61 -22.71 30.72
CA GLY A 217 23.96 -21.82 29.75
C GLY A 217 22.80 -21.09 30.44
N ARG A 218 22.81 -19.75 30.42
CA ARG A 218 21.87 -18.90 31.17
C ARG A 218 20.41 -19.20 30.80
N TYR A 219 19.57 -19.62 31.75
CA TYR A 219 18.28 -19.00 32.13
C TYR A 219 17.58 -19.82 33.23
N HIS A 220 16.95 -19.12 34.18
CA HIS A 220 15.95 -19.58 35.18
C HIS A 220 16.31 -20.01 36.62
N SER A 221 17.56 -20.03 37.10
CA SER A 221 17.75 -20.10 38.56
C SER A 221 19.12 -19.66 39.11
N GLU A 222 19.62 -18.47 38.74
CA GLU A 222 20.86 -17.94 39.34
C GLU A 222 20.85 -17.89 40.89
N LEU A 223 19.66 -17.80 41.51
CA LEU A 223 19.47 -17.91 42.97
C LEU A 223 19.64 -19.36 43.49
N ASN A 224 19.10 -20.37 42.79
CA ASN A 224 19.22 -21.77 43.21
C ASN A 224 20.65 -22.29 43.01
N TYR A 225 21.38 -21.82 42.00
CA TYR A 225 22.79 -22.18 41.80
C TYR A 225 23.73 -21.52 42.82
N ARG A 226 23.48 -20.27 43.24
CA ARG A 226 24.19 -19.67 44.37
C ARG A 226 23.90 -20.42 45.68
N ALA A 227 22.68 -20.91 45.86
CA ALA A 227 22.32 -21.76 46.98
C ALA A 227 23.03 -23.12 46.92
N LEU A 228 23.06 -23.79 45.76
CA LEU A 228 23.77 -25.06 45.53
C LEU A 228 25.28 -24.91 45.68
N ALA A 229 25.91 -23.88 45.10
CA ALA A 229 27.35 -23.63 45.24
C ALA A 229 27.74 -23.36 46.70
N LYS A 230 26.86 -22.71 47.46
CA LYS A 230 27.01 -22.52 48.92
C LYS A 230 26.81 -23.82 49.70
N LEU A 231 25.85 -24.66 49.29
CA LEU A 231 25.57 -25.97 49.90
C LEU A 231 26.75 -26.94 49.73
N PHE A 232 27.39 -26.94 48.56
CA PHE A 232 28.52 -27.81 48.22
C PHE A 232 29.91 -27.17 48.43
N GLY A 233 29.98 -25.91 48.88
CA GLY A 233 31.24 -25.23 49.22
C GLY A 233 32.16 -24.91 48.02
N VAL A 234 31.62 -24.80 46.81
CA VAL A 234 32.37 -24.60 45.56
C VAL A 234 32.44 -23.11 45.21
N VAL A 235 33.62 -22.61 44.82
CA VAL A 235 33.82 -21.20 44.44
C VAL A 235 33.11 -20.91 43.12
N THR A 236 32.15 -19.99 43.15
CA THR A 236 31.44 -19.53 41.94
C THR A 236 32.37 -18.69 41.05
N PRO A 237 32.49 -18.97 39.74
CA PRO A 237 33.20 -18.10 38.81
C PRO A 237 32.57 -16.71 38.76
N ASP A 238 33.40 -15.67 38.62
CA ASP A 238 33.01 -14.25 38.63
C ASP A 238 31.89 -14.00 37.61
N LEU A 239 30.70 -13.70 38.13
CA LEU A 239 29.48 -13.50 37.35
C LEU A 239 29.44 -12.06 36.85
N PRO A 240 29.22 -11.81 35.55
CA PRO A 240 28.99 -10.45 35.07
C PRO A 240 27.74 -9.85 35.75
N PRO A 241 27.67 -8.51 35.91
CA PRO A 241 26.49 -7.85 36.47
C PRO A 241 25.23 -8.20 35.66
N LEU A 242 24.09 -8.27 36.36
CA LEU A 242 22.78 -8.49 35.76
C LEU A 242 22.41 -7.33 34.82
N GLU A 243 22.88 -7.37 33.59
CA GLU A 243 22.27 -6.58 32.53
C GLU A 243 20.89 -7.19 32.27
N HIS A 244 19.85 -6.46 32.68
CA HIS A 244 18.49 -6.79 32.31
C HIS A 244 18.36 -6.55 30.80
N GLU A 245 18.66 -7.58 30.01
CA GLU A 245 18.63 -7.60 28.54
C GLU A 245 17.26 -7.21 27.94
N ASN A 246 16.21 -7.15 28.78
CA ASN A 246 14.86 -6.73 28.39
C ASN A 246 14.58 -5.24 28.57
N VAL A 247 15.46 -4.44 29.17
CA VAL A 247 15.17 -3.00 29.42
C VAL A 247 15.40 -2.15 28.17
N HIS A 248 16.38 -2.50 27.32
CA HIS A 248 16.70 -1.67 26.15
C HIS A 248 15.70 -1.75 24.98
N TYR A 249 14.96 -2.86 24.83
CA TYR A 249 13.86 -2.95 23.87
C TYR A 249 12.51 -2.52 24.46
N ALA A 250 12.31 -2.69 25.77
CA ALA A 250 11.13 -2.18 26.45
C ALA A 250 11.09 -0.65 26.39
N ASP A 251 12.20 0.04 26.66
CA ASP A 251 12.23 1.50 26.66
C ASP A 251 11.93 2.11 25.27
N ALA A 252 12.50 1.54 24.20
CA ALA A 252 12.25 2.02 22.83
C ALA A 252 10.81 1.72 22.37
N ALA A 253 10.31 0.51 22.63
CA ALA A 253 8.95 0.14 22.30
C ALA A 253 7.91 0.90 23.15
N GLU A 254 8.21 1.18 24.42
CA GLU A 254 7.36 2.00 25.28
C GLU A 254 7.30 3.46 24.82
N VAL A 255 8.41 4.02 24.34
CA VAL A 255 8.43 5.36 23.72
C VAL A 255 7.59 5.41 22.44
N GLU A 256 7.67 4.39 21.58
CA GLU A 256 6.82 4.33 20.38
C GLU A 256 5.34 4.09 20.72
N ILE A 257 5.04 3.21 21.66
CA ILE A 257 3.67 2.94 22.12
C ILE A 257 3.06 4.19 22.77
N THR A 258 3.83 4.94 23.55
CA THR A 258 3.35 6.19 24.16
C THR A 258 3.13 7.28 23.12
N ALA A 259 4.03 7.44 22.13
CA ALA A 259 3.85 8.37 21.02
C ALA A 259 2.60 8.03 20.18
N LEU A 260 2.37 6.74 19.89
CA LEU A 260 1.18 6.28 19.16
C LEU A 260 -0.11 6.50 19.96
N ARG A 261 -0.11 6.20 21.27
CA ARG A 261 -1.25 6.47 22.15
C ARG A 261 -1.57 7.96 22.22
N GLN A 262 -0.56 8.83 22.28
CA GLN A 262 -0.75 10.27 22.25
C GLN A 262 -1.35 10.73 20.91
N ARG A 263 -0.88 10.17 19.79
CA ARG A 263 -1.42 10.49 18.47
C ARG A 263 -2.87 10.02 18.30
N ILE A 264 -3.21 8.84 18.82
CA ILE A 264 -4.59 8.34 18.83
C ILE A 264 -5.48 9.28 19.65
N ALA A 265 -5.05 9.67 20.86
CA ALA A 265 -5.80 10.60 21.70
C ALA A 265 -5.99 11.98 21.03
N GLU A 266 -4.97 12.50 20.34
CA GLU A 266 -5.10 13.73 19.54
C GLU A 266 -6.12 13.61 18.41
N LEU A 267 -6.17 12.46 17.74
CA LEU A 267 -7.11 12.21 16.65
C LEU A 267 -8.53 11.99 17.17
N GLU A 268 -8.70 11.30 18.29
CA GLU A 268 -10.00 11.09 18.97
C GLU A 268 -10.56 12.36 19.65
N ALA A 269 -9.69 13.35 19.89
CA ALA A 269 -10.06 14.68 20.38
C ALA A 269 -10.39 15.67 19.24
N ARG A 270 -10.14 15.32 17.98
CA ARG A 270 -10.52 16.18 16.84
C ARG A 270 -12.00 16.03 16.54
N ASP A 271 -12.70 17.16 16.58
CA ASP A 271 -14.08 17.25 16.14
C ASP A 271 -14.15 17.70 14.68
N VAL A 272 -14.98 17.01 13.89
CA VAL A 272 -15.33 17.43 12.54
C VAL A 272 -16.19 18.69 12.62
N ASN A 273 -15.81 19.73 11.87
CA ASN A 273 -16.57 20.98 11.81
C ASN A 273 -17.57 20.94 10.65
N LEU A 274 -18.84 20.71 10.96
CA LEU A 274 -19.95 20.76 10.01
C LEU A 274 -21.01 21.72 10.56
N PRO A 275 -21.00 23.00 10.12
CA PRO A 275 -21.90 24.01 10.68
C PRO A 275 -23.35 23.69 10.35
N LYS A 276 -24.25 23.89 11.32
CA LYS A 276 -25.69 23.68 11.15
C LYS A 276 -26.34 25.00 10.76
N ARG A 277 -26.67 25.12 9.48
CA ARG A 277 -27.29 26.34 8.92
C ARG A 277 -28.78 26.14 8.70
N SER A 278 -29.54 27.21 8.88
CA SER A 278 -30.94 27.27 8.49
C SER A 278 -31.10 27.37 6.97
N VAL A 279 -32.27 26.97 6.47
CA VAL A 279 -32.61 27.07 5.04
C VAL A 279 -32.46 28.51 4.55
N ASP A 280 -32.91 29.50 5.32
CA ASP A 280 -32.82 30.93 4.97
C ASP A 280 -31.36 31.40 4.86
N GLU A 281 -30.48 30.97 5.76
CA GLU A 281 -29.04 31.29 5.70
C GLU A 281 -28.37 30.65 4.48
N VAL A 282 -28.71 29.40 4.16
CA VAL A 282 -28.17 28.71 2.98
C VAL A 282 -28.66 29.36 1.70
N MET A 283 -29.92 29.80 1.65
CA MET A 283 -30.45 30.57 0.52
C MET A 283 -29.71 31.91 0.36
N HIS A 284 -29.43 32.62 1.46
CA HIS A 284 -28.68 33.88 1.43
C HIS A 284 -27.21 33.70 0.99
N LEU A 285 -26.55 32.63 1.43
CA LEU A 285 -25.14 32.36 1.11
C LEU A 285 -24.96 31.83 -0.31
N SER A 286 -25.87 30.97 -0.75
CA SER A 286 -25.72 30.23 -2.01
C SER A 286 -26.38 30.95 -3.19
N GLY A 287 -27.37 31.81 -2.95
CA GLY A 287 -28.15 32.49 -3.98
C GLY A 287 -29.10 31.57 -4.76
N PHE A 288 -29.24 30.31 -4.35
CA PHE A 288 -30.09 29.31 -5.00
C PHE A 288 -31.51 29.26 -4.41
N SER A 289 -32.38 28.47 -5.05
CA SER A 289 -33.77 28.29 -4.67
C SER A 289 -33.92 27.64 -3.29
N ARG A 290 -35.11 27.81 -2.71
CA ARG A 290 -35.50 27.15 -1.46
C ARG A 290 -35.33 25.63 -1.51
N ASP A 291 -35.75 24.99 -2.60
CA ASP A 291 -35.63 23.54 -2.78
C ASP A 291 -34.16 23.06 -2.72
N TYR A 292 -33.23 23.86 -3.27
CA TYR A 292 -31.79 23.57 -3.16
C TYR A 292 -31.30 23.69 -1.72
N ALA A 293 -31.70 24.76 -1.02
CA ALA A 293 -31.30 24.99 0.36
C ALA A 293 -31.86 23.93 1.32
N GLU A 294 -33.11 23.49 1.13
CA GLU A 294 -33.71 22.39 1.88
C GLU A 294 -32.97 21.07 1.62
N GLY A 295 -32.62 20.79 0.36
CA GLY A 295 -31.79 19.63 0.00
C GLY A 295 -30.39 19.65 0.61
N TRP A 296 -29.74 20.82 0.64
CA TRP A 296 -28.44 21.00 1.29
C TRP A 296 -28.52 20.77 2.81
N CYS A 297 -29.54 21.33 3.47
CA CYS A 297 -29.73 21.16 4.92
C CYS A 297 -29.99 19.69 5.27
N ALA A 298 -30.86 19.00 4.52
CA ALA A 298 -31.14 17.58 4.70
C ALA A 298 -29.90 16.71 4.46
N GLY A 299 -29.10 17.04 3.44
CA GLY A 299 -27.83 16.35 3.17
C GLY A 299 -26.79 16.56 4.27
N ASN A 300 -26.71 17.78 4.82
CA ASN A 300 -25.82 18.12 5.93
C ASN A 300 -26.21 17.39 7.23
N ASP A 301 -27.52 17.35 7.56
CA ASP A 301 -28.03 16.61 8.71
C ASP A 301 -27.76 15.10 8.57
N ASN A 302 -27.91 14.54 7.37
CA ASN A 302 -27.58 13.14 7.10
C ASN A 302 -26.08 12.86 7.25
N ALA A 303 -25.22 13.74 6.75
CA ALA A 303 -23.78 13.63 6.92
C ALA A 303 -23.37 13.67 8.40
N ILE A 304 -23.95 14.59 9.18
CA ILE A 304 -23.71 14.68 10.63
C ILE A 304 -24.15 13.39 11.34
N HIS A 305 -25.30 12.83 10.96
CA HIS A 305 -25.78 11.56 11.51
C HIS A 305 -24.79 10.43 11.21
N GLU A 306 -24.39 10.23 9.95
CA GLU A 306 -23.49 9.13 9.57
C GLU A 306 -22.12 9.24 10.24
N ILE A 307 -21.58 10.45 10.36
CA ILE A 307 -20.31 10.71 11.06
C ILE A 307 -20.42 10.33 12.55
N ARG A 308 -21.54 10.69 13.20
CA ARG A 308 -21.81 10.30 14.59
C ARG A 308 -22.00 8.78 14.74
N THR A 309 -22.69 8.12 13.80
CA THR A 309 -22.84 6.66 13.78
C THR A 309 -21.49 5.95 13.68
N ALA A 310 -20.54 6.52 12.94
CA ALA A 310 -19.17 6.02 12.83
C ALA A 310 -18.32 6.27 14.09
N GLY A 311 -18.89 6.87 15.15
CA GLY A 311 -18.20 7.17 16.41
C GLY A 311 -17.28 8.39 16.36
N ILE A 312 -17.38 9.21 15.30
CA ILE A 312 -16.57 10.43 15.14
C ILE A 312 -17.32 11.62 15.74
N LYS A 313 -16.62 12.44 16.52
CA LYS A 313 -17.19 13.65 17.12
C LYS A 313 -17.37 14.74 16.07
N VAL A 314 -18.50 15.43 16.15
CA VAL A 314 -18.83 16.61 15.33
C VAL A 314 -19.02 17.79 16.28
N LYS A 315 -18.44 18.95 15.98
CA LYS A 315 -18.62 20.15 16.80
C LYS A 315 -20.09 20.50 16.88
N GLU A 316 -20.61 20.63 18.09
CA GLU A 316 -21.93 21.21 18.34
C GLU A 316 -21.78 22.74 18.31
N GLU A 317 -22.59 23.41 17.49
CA GLU A 317 -22.70 24.87 17.46
C GLU A 317 -23.62 25.40 18.57
#